data_AF-A0A0U5BH64-F1
#
_entry.id   AF-A0A0U5BH64-F1
#
_cell.length_a   1.000
_cell.length_b   1.000
_cell.length_c   1.000
_cell.angle_alpha   90.00
_cell.angle_beta   90.00
_cell.angle_gamma   90.00
#
_symmetry.space_group_name_H-M   'P 1'
#
loop_
_entity.id
_entity.type
_entity.pdbx_description
1 polymer ?
#
loop_
_entity_poly.entity_id
_entity_poly.type
_entity_poly.pdbx_seq_one_letter_code
_entity_poly.pdbx_strand_id
1 'polypeptide(L)' 'MTHDDRYLNAAAAALMLGVSVKTARNIAASEGWRHDHGRPRRWHIDDIRRTRTHRKDHPA' A
#
# COMPACT_ATOMS: atom_id res chain seq x y z
N MET A 1 22.63 -3.39 1.15
CA MET A 1 21.24 -3.60 0.71
C MET A 1 20.57 -2.24 0.68
N THR A 2 20.42 -1.64 -0.49
CA THR A 2 19.69 -0.38 -0.65
C THR A 2 18.22 -0.65 -0.32
N HIS A 3 17.77 -0.24 0.87
CA HIS A 3 16.34 -0.03 1.11
C HIS A 3 15.94 1.09 0.17
N ASP A 4 15.48 0.67 -0.99
CA ASP A 4 14.88 1.55 -1.97
C ASP A 4 13.52 1.96 -1.35
N ASP A 5 13.53 3.11 -0.66
CA ASP A 5 12.37 3.75 -0.01
C ASP A 5 11.37 4.22 -1.09
N ARG A 6 10.84 3.30 -1.89
CA ARG A 6 9.86 3.60 -2.92
C ARG A 6 8.50 3.83 -2.27
N TYR A 7 8.13 5.10 -2.19
CA TYR A 7 6.78 5.52 -1.86
C TYR A 7 5.91 5.54 -3.12
N LEU A 8 4.76 4.89 -3.07
CA LEU A 8 3.78 4.80 -4.15
C LEU A 8 2.51 5.56 -3.82
N ASN A 9 1.90 6.20 -4.82
CA ASN A 9 0.60 6.84 -4.63
C ASN A 9 -0.53 5.78 -4.47
N ALA A 10 -1.70 6.24 -4.04
CA ALA A 10 -2.85 5.35 -3.82
C ALA A 10 -3.30 4.58 -5.08
N ALA A 11 -3.08 5.15 -6.27
CA ALA A 11 -3.45 4.50 -7.53
C ALA A 11 -2.54 3.32 -7.85
N ALA A 12 -1.23 3.49 -7.68
CA ALA A 12 -0.26 2.39 -7.80
C ALA A 12 -0.50 1.30 -6.76
N ALA A 13 -0.77 1.67 -5.50
CA ALA A 13 -1.12 0.71 -4.45
C ALA A 13 -2.38 -0.10 -4.81
N ALA A 14 -3.41 0.57 -5.32
CA ALA A 14 -4.65 -0.06 -5.78
C ALA A 14 -4.42 -1.08 -6.90
N LEU A 15 -3.59 -0.75 -7.89
CA LEU A 15 -3.21 -1.68 -8.96
C LEU A 15 -2.46 -2.90 -8.42
N MET A 16 -1.53 -2.72 -7.48
CA MET A 16 -0.77 -3.84 -6.89
C MET A 16 -1.66 -4.78 -6.07
N LEU A 17 -2.68 -4.22 -5.39
CA LEU A 17 -3.62 -4.97 -4.58
C LEU A 17 -4.81 -5.54 -5.38
N GLY A 18 -5.02 -5.10 -6.61
CA GLY A 18 -6.20 -5.48 -7.41
C GLY A 18 -7.52 -4.95 -6.83
N VAL A 19 -7.50 -3.76 -6.22
CA VAL A 19 -8.67 -3.12 -5.59
C VAL A 19 -8.88 -1.70 -6.08
N SER A 20 -10.00 -1.06 -5.71
CA SER A 20 -10.22 0.36 -6.01
C SER A 20 -9.31 1.28 -5.17
N VAL A 21 -9.02 2.49 -5.68
CA VAL A 21 -8.21 3.50 -4.96
C VAL A 21 -8.79 3.83 -3.59
N LYS A 22 -10.12 3.89 -3.47
CA LYS A 22 -10.81 4.09 -2.19
C LYS A 22 -10.51 2.95 -1.21
N THR A 23 -10.59 1.71 -1.69
CA THR A 23 -10.29 0.51 -0.87
C THR A 23 -8.83 0.49 -0.46
N ALA A 24 -7.90 0.80 -1.37
CA ALA A 24 -6.47 0.87 -1.04
C ALA A 24 -6.17 1.91 0.04
N ARG A 25 -6.82 3.08 0.02
CA ARG A 25 -6.68 4.09 1.08
C ARG A 25 -7.24 3.61 2.43
N ASN A 26 -8.39 2.93 2.41
CA ASN A 26 -8.98 2.38 3.63
C ASN A 26 -8.09 1.29 4.24
N ILE A 27 -7.55 0.40 3.41
CA ILE A 27 -6.57 -0.62 3.82
C ILE A 27 -5.33 0.07 4.41
N ALA A 28 -4.77 1.05 3.71
CA ALA A 28 -3.58 1.76 4.17
C ALA A 28 -3.79 2.45 5.53
N ALA A 29 -4.98 3.00 5.77
CA ALA A 29 -5.35 3.59 7.05
C ALA A 29 -5.57 2.51 8.13
N SER A 30 -6.26 1.42 7.79
CA SER A 30 -6.56 0.31 8.69
C SER A 30 -5.31 -0.44 9.15
N GLU A 31 -4.35 -0.62 8.25
CA GLU A 31 -3.11 -1.36 8.52
C GLU A 31 -1.96 -0.44 8.96
N GLY A 32 -2.19 0.87 9.03
CA GLY A 32 -1.20 1.83 9.50
C GLY A 32 0.05 1.92 8.60
N TRP A 33 -0.13 1.85 7.29
CA TRP A 33 0.99 1.90 6.34
C TRP A 33 1.81 3.19 6.51
N ARG A 34 3.13 3.03 6.45
CA ARG A 34 4.09 4.13 6.43
C ARG A 34 3.82 4.99 5.20
N HIS A 35 3.83 6.29 5.40
CA HIS A 35 3.53 7.26 4.35
C HIS A 35 4.36 8.52 4.49
N ASP A 36 4.57 9.20 3.37
CA ASP A 36 5.22 10.51 3.37
C ASP A 36 4.25 11.60 3.90
N HIS A 37 4.82 12.74 4.29
CA HIS A 37 4.05 13.93 4.65
C HIS A 37 3.58 14.73 3.41
N GLY A 38 3.73 14.17 2.21
CA GLY A 38 3.40 14.81 0.94
C GLY A 38 1.90 14.93 0.70
N ARG A 39 1.52 15.90 -0.16
CA ARG A 39 0.18 15.98 -0.75
C ARG A 39 0.33 15.91 -2.27
N PRO A 40 -0.17 14.85 -2.94
CA PRO A 40 -0.91 13.71 -2.39
C PRO A 40 -0.01 12.77 -1.57
N ARG A 41 -0.59 12.16 -0.52
CA ARG A 41 0.09 11.17 0.33
C ARG A 41 0.53 9.95 -0.49
N ARG A 42 1.74 9.47 -0.25
CA ARG A 42 2.30 8.25 -0.83
C ARG A 42 2.67 7.27 0.29
N TRP A 43 2.59 5.97 0.02
CA TRP A 43 2.79 4.90 0.99
C TRP A 43 3.97 4.02 0.62
N HIS A 44 4.63 3.48 1.63
CA HIS A 44 5.81 2.64 1.45
C HIS A 44 5.46 1.32 0.74
N ILE A 45 6.24 0.95 -0.27
CA ILE A 45 5.98 -0.24 -1.11
C ILE A 45 5.96 -1.55 -0.31
N ASP A 46 6.79 -1.67 0.71
CA ASP A 46 6.84 -2.90 1.53
C ASP A 46 5.54 -3.16 2.30
N ASP A 47 4.85 -2.10 2.74
CA ASP A 47 3.58 -2.26 3.45
C ASP A 47 2.51 -2.75 2.46
N ILE A 48 2.47 -2.16 1.26
CA ILE A 48 1.60 -2.62 0.15
C ILE A 48 1.86 -4.09 -0.20
N ARG A 49 3.13 -4.49 -0.28
CA ARG A 49 3.53 -5.87 -0.57
C ARG A 49 3.12 -6.82 0.55
N ARG A 50 3.34 -6.43 1.81
CA ARG A 50 2.94 -7.21 2.99
C ARG A 50 1.43 -7.47 2.98
N THR A 51 0.63 -6.43 2.75
CA THR A 51 -0.82 -6.57 2.61
C THR A 51 -1.22 -7.51 1.50
N ARG A 52 -0.56 -7.39 0.33
CA ARG A 52 -0.84 -8.28 -0.81
C ARG A 52 -0.57 -9.75 -0.45
N THR A 53 0.53 -10.03 0.24
CA THR A 53 0.88 -11.37 0.71
C THR A 53 -0.16 -11.88 1.71
N HIS A 54 -0.46 -11.10 2.75
CA HIS A 54 -1.47 -11.47 3.75
C HIS A 54 -2.84 -11.79 3.13
N ARG A 55 -3.25 -11.02 2.11
CA ARG A 55 -4.52 -11.24 1.38
C ARG A 55 -4.48 -12.43 0.42
N LYS A 56 -3.30 -12.82 -0.07
CA LYS A 56 -3.13 -14.01 -0.90
C LYS A 56 -3.16 -15.29 -0.06
N ASP A 57 -2.54 -15.25 1.12
CA ASP A 57 -2.50 -16.39 2.05
C ASP A 57 -3.86 -16.59 2.75
N HIS A 58 -4.70 -15.55 2.81
CA HIS A 58 -6.05 -15.62 3.33
C HIS A 58 -7.07 -15.18 2.27
N PRO A 59 -7.38 -16.04 1.28
CA PRO A 59 -8.49 -15.78 0.38
C PRO A 59 -9.77 -15.82 1.23
N ALA A 60 -10.42 -14.66 1.35
CA ALA A 60 -11.75 -14.54 1.95
C ALA A 60 -12.80 -15.35 1.17
#